data_AF-A0A0Q4FTK3-F1
#
_entry.id   AF-A0A0Q4FTK3-F1
#
_cell.length_a   1.000
_cell.length_b   1.000
_cell.length_c   1.000
_cell.angle_alpha   90.00
_cell.angle_beta   90.00
_cell.angle_gamma   90.00
#
_symmetry.space_group_name_H-M   'P 1'
#
loop_
_entity.id
_entity.type
_entity.pdbx_description
1 polymer ?
#
loop_
_entity_poly.entity_id
_entity_poly.type
_entity_poly.pdbx_seq_one_letter_code
_entity_poly.pdbx_strand_id
1 'polypeptide(L)'
;MDNRTNTIAGWVLAGCGAALGLAIVGGMAFHGERPEKMGYPIEGVEEAGGDGAAPAVAIASLLPTADAAKGAEVFKKCAACHTITQGGANGVGPNLYATMGEGIAQGKGGFAFSEALKAVGGTWDFDKMNAWLTSPRKFANGTKMTFAGLSSAEDRANVILYLNQQGSNLPLPAAPAAGAEAKPADPAAAKVEGDVRSETGDIANTGTPASGAPSVDPAAAIEGAKAGK
;
A
#
# COMPACT_ATOMS: atom_id res chain seq x y z
N MET A 1 9.85 12.97 -57.43
CA MET A 1 8.98 12.13 -56.56
C MET A 1 8.79 10.80 -57.27
N ASP A 2 9.24 9.71 -56.66
CA ASP A 2 9.14 8.38 -57.26
C ASP A 2 7.73 7.82 -57.05
N ASN A 3 7.18 7.11 -58.04
CA ASN A 3 5.83 6.54 -57.95
C ASN A 3 5.63 5.67 -56.71
N ARG A 4 6.71 5.06 -56.18
CA ARG A 4 6.69 4.26 -54.95
C ARG A 4 6.37 5.08 -53.70
N THR A 5 6.85 6.32 -53.59
CA THR A 5 6.54 7.17 -52.43
C THR A 5 5.09 7.64 -52.47
N ASN A 6 4.53 7.87 -53.66
CA ASN A 6 3.11 8.19 -53.83
C ASN A 6 2.20 7.00 -53.50
N THR A 7 2.61 5.79 -53.88
CA THR A 7 1.88 4.56 -53.50
C THR A 7 1.90 4.33 -51.99
N ILE A 8 3.06 4.47 -51.34
CA ILE A 8 3.17 4.30 -49.87
C ILE A 8 2.32 5.35 -49.14
N ALA A 9 2.39 6.62 -49.55
CA ALA A 9 1.56 7.67 -48.96
C ALA A 9 0.05 7.39 -49.15
N GLY A 10 -0.35 6.86 -50.30
CA GLY A 10 -1.72 6.44 -50.57
C GLY A 10 -2.21 5.33 -49.65
N TRP A 11 -1.41 4.30 -49.41
CA TRP A 11 -1.75 3.21 -48.49
C TRP A 11 -1.83 3.67 -47.03
N VAL A 12 -0.94 4.57 -46.61
CA VAL A 12 -0.97 5.15 -45.25
C VAL A 12 -2.23 5.98 -45.04
N LEU A 13 -2.58 6.85 -46.00
CA LEU A 13 -3.80 7.65 -45.92
C LEU A 13 -5.07 6.80 -45.95
N ALA A 14 -5.11 5.75 -46.79
CA ALA A 14 -6.22 4.80 -46.82
C ALA A 14 -6.37 4.04 -45.50
N GLY A 15 -5.26 3.60 -44.90
CA GLY A 15 -5.26 2.94 -43.59
C GLY A 15 -5.77 3.84 -42.47
N CYS A 16 -5.30 5.09 -42.41
CA CYS A 16 -5.78 6.07 -41.44
C CYS A 16 -7.26 6.41 -41.64
N GLY A 17 -7.71 6.57 -42.89
CA GLY A 17 -9.11 6.81 -43.22
C GLY A 17 -10.02 5.64 -42.81
N ALA A 18 -9.57 4.40 -43.02
CA ALA A 18 -10.30 3.21 -42.58
C ALA A 18 -10.38 3.15 -41.04
N ALA A 19 -9.27 3.36 -40.32
CA ALA A 19 -9.26 3.35 -38.86
C ALA A 19 -10.18 4.42 -38.25
N LEU A 20 -10.15 5.64 -38.80
CA LEU A 20 -11.03 6.73 -38.36
C LEU A 20 -12.50 6.44 -38.69
N GLY A 21 -12.78 5.90 -39.89
CA GLY A 21 -14.13 5.51 -40.29
C GLY A 21 -14.71 4.41 -39.39
N LEU A 22 -13.92 3.38 -39.06
CA LEU A 22 -14.30 2.33 -38.13
C LEU A 22 -14.55 2.86 -36.71
N ALA A 23 -13.75 3.83 -36.24
CA ALA A 23 -13.97 4.45 -34.93
C ALA A 23 -15.25 5.30 -34.87
N ILE A 24 -15.54 6.08 -35.92
CA ILE A 24 -16.74 6.92 -36.01
C ILE A 24 -18.00 6.04 -36.16
N VAL A 25 -17.96 5.03 -37.02
CA VAL A 25 -19.06 4.07 -37.18
C VAL A 25 -19.25 3.25 -35.92
N GLY A 26 -18.17 2.86 -35.23
CA GLY A 26 -18.24 2.23 -33.91
C GLY A 26 -18.91 3.15 -32.89
N GLY A 27 -18.54 4.43 -32.83
CA GLY A 27 -19.19 5.41 -31.97
C GLY A 27 -20.68 5.58 -32.27
N MET A 28 -21.07 5.53 -33.55
CA MET A 28 -22.48 5.64 -33.95
C MET A 28 -23.30 4.36 -33.73
N ALA A 29 -22.70 3.19 -33.93
CA ALA A 29 -23.34 1.90 -33.74
C ALA A 29 -23.44 1.50 -32.26
N PHE A 30 -22.52 1.99 -31.42
CA PHE A 30 -22.49 1.77 -29.97
C PHE A 30 -22.83 3.04 -29.19
N HIS A 31 -23.83 3.82 -29.66
CA HIS A 31 -24.47 4.81 -28.80
C HIS A 31 -25.19 4.09 -27.66
N GLY A 32 -24.50 3.95 -26.54
CA GLY A 32 -25.08 3.54 -25.28
C GLY A 32 -25.85 4.71 -24.69
N GLU A 33 -27.09 4.93 -25.14
CA GLU A 33 -28.03 5.80 -24.43
C GLU A 33 -28.17 5.28 -23.00
N ARG A 34 -27.50 5.93 -22.06
CA ARG A 34 -27.70 5.69 -20.63
C ARG A 34 -29.13 6.11 -20.32
N PRO A 35 -30.03 5.18 -19.95
CA PRO A 35 -31.42 5.54 -19.67
C PRO A 35 -31.45 6.47 -18.46
N GLU A 36 -32.12 7.63 -18.59
CA GLU A 36 -32.27 8.62 -17.51
C GLU A 36 -33.01 8.07 -16.27
N LYS A 37 -33.61 6.87 -16.37
CA LYS A 37 -34.16 6.15 -15.23
C LYS A 37 -33.66 4.71 -15.25
N MET A 38 -32.58 4.47 -14.53
CA MET A 38 -32.17 3.13 -14.12
C MET A 38 -33.31 2.52 -13.30
N GLY A 39 -33.88 1.42 -13.80
CA GLY A 39 -35.00 0.73 -13.18
C GLY A 39 -34.61 0.06 -11.86
N TYR A 40 -35.36 0.43 -10.82
CA TYR A 40 -35.47 -0.15 -9.48
C TYR A 40 -34.31 0.12 -8.50
N PRO A 41 -34.54 0.91 -7.43
CA PRO A 41 -33.52 1.23 -6.45
C PRO A 41 -33.24 0.04 -5.53
N ILE A 42 -31.99 -0.43 -5.52
CA ILE A 42 -31.33 -0.83 -4.28
C ILE A 42 -30.18 0.17 -4.13
N GLU A 43 -30.36 1.11 -3.21
CA GLU A 43 -29.46 2.24 -2.96
C GLU A 43 -28.03 1.75 -2.68
N GLY A 44 -27.04 2.26 -3.43
CA GLY A 44 -25.65 2.19 -2.98
C GLY A 44 -24.49 2.05 -3.99
N VAL A 45 -24.69 2.08 -5.31
CA VAL A 45 -23.54 2.02 -6.24
C VAL A 45 -23.61 3.12 -7.30
N GLU A 46 -22.86 4.20 -7.07
CA GLU A 46 -22.27 5.00 -8.13
C GLU A 46 -20.74 4.80 -8.10
N GLU A 47 -20.23 4.09 -9.11
CA GLU A 47 -18.86 4.25 -9.56
C GLU A 47 -18.85 5.46 -10.51
N ALA A 48 -18.22 6.54 -10.07
CA ALA A 48 -17.82 7.66 -10.92
C ALA A 48 -16.31 7.85 -10.77
N GLY A 49 -15.58 7.46 -11.81
CA GLY A 49 -14.22 7.91 -12.03
C GLY A 49 -14.20 9.42 -12.19
N GLY A 50 -13.42 10.10 -11.34
CA GLY A 50 -13.19 11.53 -11.39
C GLY A 50 -12.23 11.90 -10.27
N ASP A 51 -11.18 12.63 -10.64
CA ASP A 51 -10.09 13.11 -9.77
C ASP A 51 -10.61 14.13 -8.74
N GLY A 52 -11.35 13.63 -7.77
CA GLY A 52 -11.88 14.36 -6.64
C GLY A 52 -11.97 13.38 -5.50
N ALA A 53 -11.20 13.62 -4.43
CA ALA A 53 -11.31 12.85 -3.21
C ALA A 53 -12.78 12.89 -2.76
N ALA A 54 -13.51 11.80 -3.04
CA ALA A 54 -14.80 11.55 -2.43
C ALA A 54 -14.60 11.72 -0.92
N PRO A 55 -15.53 12.40 -0.21
CA PRO A 55 -15.40 12.58 1.23
C PRO A 55 -15.17 11.20 1.83
N ALA A 56 -14.05 11.04 2.53
CA ALA A 56 -13.66 9.77 3.11
C ALA A 56 -14.77 9.37 4.10
N VAL A 57 -15.67 8.50 3.65
CA VAL A 57 -16.68 7.91 4.53
C VAL A 57 -15.90 7.23 5.65
N ALA A 58 -16.09 7.73 6.87
CA ALA A 58 -15.43 7.18 8.04
C ALA A 58 -15.78 5.69 8.13
N ILE A 59 -14.77 4.82 8.13
CA ILE A 59 -15.00 3.36 8.16
C ILE A 59 -15.81 2.95 9.40
N ALA A 60 -15.68 3.72 10.49
CA ALA A 60 -16.47 3.58 11.70
C ALA A 60 -17.99 3.66 11.49
N SER A 61 -18.47 4.41 10.48
CA SER A 61 -19.90 4.46 10.14
C SER A 61 -20.40 3.22 9.40
N LEU A 62 -19.50 2.49 8.73
CA LEU A 62 -19.84 1.31 7.92
C LEU A 62 -19.67 -0.01 8.69
N LEU A 63 -18.80 -0.05 9.70
CA LEU A 63 -18.55 -1.24 10.50
C LEU A 63 -19.79 -1.83 11.20
N PRO A 64 -20.75 -1.03 11.74
CA PRO A 64 -21.96 -1.57 12.37
C PRO A 64 -22.89 -2.31 11.42
N THR A 65 -22.86 -1.98 10.13
CA THR A 65 -23.69 -2.61 9.07
C THR A 65 -22.88 -3.55 8.17
N ALA A 66 -21.60 -3.75 8.47
CA ALA A 66 -20.73 -4.62 7.70
C ALA A 66 -21.10 -6.10 7.87
N ASP A 67 -20.81 -6.90 6.84
CA ASP A 67 -21.13 -8.32 6.76
C ASP A 67 -19.83 -9.13 6.67
N ALA A 68 -19.56 -9.92 7.71
CA ALA A 68 -18.37 -10.75 7.79
C ALA A 68 -18.36 -11.90 6.77
N ALA A 69 -19.52 -12.40 6.33
CA ALA A 69 -19.59 -13.43 5.29
C ALA A 69 -19.17 -12.85 3.94
N LYS A 70 -19.64 -11.64 3.60
CA LYS A 70 -19.11 -10.88 2.45
C LYS A 70 -17.64 -10.55 2.63
N GLY A 71 -17.21 -10.25 3.86
CA GLY A 71 -15.80 -10.04 4.19
C GLY A 71 -14.92 -11.25 3.87
N ALA A 72 -15.40 -12.46 4.16
CA ALA A 72 -14.72 -13.71 3.81
C ALA A 72 -14.61 -13.89 2.28
N GLU A 73 -15.64 -13.48 1.52
CA GLU A 73 -15.59 -13.47 0.05
C GLU A 73 -14.53 -12.49 -0.48
N VAL A 74 -14.47 -11.27 0.08
CA VAL A 74 -13.42 -10.30 -0.25
C VAL A 74 -12.03 -10.83 0.11
N PHE A 75 -11.91 -11.53 1.24
CA PHE A 75 -10.65 -12.12 1.71
C PHE A 75 -10.06 -13.15 0.74
N LYS A 76 -10.85 -13.74 -0.16
CA LYS A 76 -10.34 -14.64 -1.21
C LYS A 76 -9.29 -13.95 -2.09
N LYS A 77 -9.35 -12.61 -2.23
CA LYS A 77 -8.33 -11.79 -2.92
C LYS A 77 -6.98 -11.78 -2.17
N CYS A 78 -6.96 -12.10 -0.88
CA CYS A 78 -5.80 -12.11 0.01
C CYS A 78 -5.21 -13.52 0.19
N ALA A 79 -6.03 -14.56 -0.01
CA ALA A 79 -5.72 -15.95 0.33
C ALA A 79 -4.54 -16.56 -0.45
N ALA A 80 -4.19 -15.99 -1.61
CA ALA A 80 -3.01 -16.44 -2.37
C ALA A 80 -1.68 -16.14 -1.64
N CYS A 81 -1.66 -15.09 -0.81
CA CYS A 81 -0.45 -14.65 -0.12
C CYS A 81 -0.51 -14.88 1.38
N HIS A 82 -1.72 -14.93 1.96
CA HIS A 82 -1.93 -14.93 3.40
C HIS A 82 -2.76 -16.13 3.85
N THR A 83 -2.31 -16.75 4.95
CA THR A 83 -3.14 -17.64 5.75
C THR A 83 -3.87 -16.82 6.82
N ILE A 84 -4.97 -17.34 7.38
CA ILE A 84 -5.75 -16.64 8.41
C ILE A 84 -6.15 -17.52 9.60
N THR A 85 -5.83 -18.80 9.55
CA THR A 85 -6.09 -19.72 10.66
C THR A 85 -5.11 -19.48 11.80
N GLN A 86 -5.55 -19.73 13.03
CA GLN A 86 -4.68 -19.67 14.20
C GLN A 86 -3.49 -20.63 14.03
N GLY A 87 -2.27 -20.11 14.20
CA GLY A 87 -1.04 -20.90 14.02
C GLY A 87 -0.74 -21.27 12.55
N GLY A 88 -1.45 -20.70 11.59
CA GLY A 88 -1.17 -20.89 10.17
C GLY A 88 0.23 -20.40 9.78
N ALA A 89 0.83 -21.02 8.77
CA ALA A 89 2.16 -20.67 8.30
C ALA A 89 2.20 -19.30 7.62
N ASN A 90 3.34 -18.63 7.73
CA ASN A 90 3.68 -17.50 6.87
C ASN A 90 4.02 -18.00 5.46
N GLY A 91 3.72 -17.19 4.44
CA GLY A 91 4.05 -17.48 3.04
C GLY A 91 4.63 -16.26 2.36
N VAL A 92 4.05 -15.88 1.21
CA VAL A 92 4.38 -14.63 0.52
C VAL A 92 4.09 -13.43 1.44
N GLY A 93 2.98 -13.49 2.18
CA GLY A 93 2.65 -12.59 3.28
C GLY A 93 2.60 -13.31 4.63
N PRO A 94 2.56 -12.56 5.74
CA PRO A 94 2.38 -13.12 7.07
C PRO A 94 1.00 -13.77 7.24
N ASN A 95 0.88 -14.67 8.21
CA ASN A 95 -0.43 -15.10 8.70
C ASN A 95 -1.20 -13.90 9.28
N LEU A 96 -2.50 -13.81 8.97
CA LEU A 96 -3.37 -12.69 9.32
C LEU A 96 -4.30 -12.96 10.53
N TYR A 97 -4.19 -14.11 11.17
CA TYR A 97 -4.92 -14.37 12.43
C TYR A 97 -4.50 -13.36 13.50
N ALA A 98 -5.47 -12.85 14.26
CA ALA A 98 -5.28 -11.89 15.35
C ALA A 98 -4.49 -10.63 14.95
N THR A 99 -4.68 -10.13 13.73
CA THR A 99 -3.95 -8.96 13.22
C THR A 99 -4.50 -7.63 13.72
N MET A 100 -5.81 -7.52 13.94
CA MET A 100 -6.38 -6.26 14.41
C MET A 100 -5.92 -6.02 15.86
N GLY A 101 -5.44 -4.82 16.14
CA GLY A 101 -4.91 -4.42 17.45
C GLY A 101 -3.45 -4.79 17.67
N GLU A 102 -2.86 -5.65 16.84
CA GLU A 102 -1.43 -5.96 16.89
C GLU A 102 -0.59 -4.79 16.36
N GLY A 103 0.67 -4.71 16.79
CA GLY A 103 1.64 -3.75 16.27
C GLY A 103 1.88 -3.91 14.76
N ILE A 104 1.96 -2.78 14.05
CA ILE A 104 2.21 -2.78 12.60
C ILE A 104 3.62 -3.31 12.32
N ALA A 105 3.71 -4.29 11.41
CA ALA A 105 4.95 -4.99 11.06
C ALA A 105 5.69 -5.60 12.27
N GLN A 106 4.94 -6.00 13.30
CA GLN A 106 5.45 -6.70 14.47
C GLN A 106 4.89 -8.12 14.51
N GLY A 107 5.54 -8.97 15.30
CA GLY A 107 5.06 -10.33 15.56
C GLY A 107 5.09 -11.25 14.34
N LYS A 108 4.01 -12.01 14.17
CA LYS A 108 3.80 -12.99 13.09
C LYS A 108 4.93 -14.00 12.90
N GLY A 109 5.46 -14.56 14.01
CA GLY A 109 6.42 -15.67 13.95
C GLY A 109 7.71 -15.35 13.19
N GLY A 110 8.17 -14.10 13.22
CA GLY A 110 9.43 -13.68 12.60
C GLY A 110 9.35 -13.36 11.11
N PHE A 111 8.16 -13.04 10.58
CA PHE A 111 8.01 -12.63 9.19
C PHE A 111 8.88 -11.41 8.84
N ALA A 112 9.54 -11.45 7.68
CA ALA A 112 10.45 -10.40 7.22
C ALA A 112 9.73 -9.23 6.53
N PHE A 113 9.09 -8.36 7.33
CA PHE A 113 8.43 -7.15 6.84
C PHE A 113 9.37 -6.20 6.08
N SER A 114 8.80 -5.35 5.22
CA SER A 114 9.53 -4.25 4.59
C SER A 114 9.86 -3.14 5.59
N GLU A 115 11.04 -2.51 5.45
CA GLU A 115 11.43 -1.36 6.27
C GLU A 115 10.39 -0.23 6.19
N ALA A 116 9.83 -0.01 5.00
CA ALA A 116 8.73 0.93 4.77
C ALA A 116 7.51 0.72 5.68
N LEU A 117 7.14 -0.54 5.96
CA LEU A 117 5.96 -0.84 6.80
C LEU A 117 6.32 -0.76 8.28
N LYS A 118 7.54 -1.19 8.66
CA LYS A 118 8.07 -1.02 10.02
C LYS A 118 8.14 0.45 10.42
N ALA A 119 8.50 1.34 9.49
CA ALA A 119 8.64 2.77 9.73
C ALA A 119 7.30 3.48 10.06
N VAL A 120 6.16 2.90 9.68
CA VAL A 120 4.83 3.47 10.01
C VAL A 120 4.58 3.44 11.52
N GLY A 121 4.96 2.35 12.20
CA GLY A 121 4.73 2.18 13.64
C GLY A 121 3.26 2.12 14.06
N GLY A 122 3.02 2.02 15.37
CA GLY A 122 1.67 1.94 15.94
C GLY A 122 1.02 0.56 15.84
N THR A 123 -0.31 0.53 16.02
CA THR A 123 -1.14 -0.69 16.01
C THR A 123 -2.18 -0.67 14.89
N TRP A 124 -2.60 -1.85 14.44
CA TRP A 124 -3.67 -2.03 13.46
C TRP A 124 -5.06 -1.75 14.07
N ASP A 125 -5.42 -0.48 14.13
CA ASP A 125 -6.82 -0.08 14.37
C ASP A 125 -7.65 -0.10 13.08
N PHE A 126 -8.95 0.17 13.20
CA PHE A 126 -9.90 0.15 12.08
C PHE A 126 -9.56 1.19 10.99
N ASP A 127 -9.10 2.38 11.38
CA ASP A 127 -8.81 3.48 10.45
C ASP A 127 -7.51 3.23 9.68
N LYS A 128 -6.45 2.77 10.35
CA LYS A 128 -5.19 2.40 9.72
C LYS A 128 -5.37 1.18 8.82
N MET A 129 -6.15 0.19 9.23
CA MET A 129 -6.44 -0.95 8.36
C MET A 129 -7.24 -0.51 7.12
N ASN A 130 -8.20 0.40 7.27
CA ASN A 130 -8.93 0.98 6.15
C ASN A 130 -7.99 1.73 5.19
N ALA A 131 -7.09 2.57 5.70
CA ALA A 131 -6.11 3.30 4.89
C ALA A 131 -5.14 2.34 4.17
N TRP A 132 -4.66 1.31 4.87
CA TRP A 132 -3.82 0.25 4.31
C TRP A 132 -4.50 -0.49 3.17
N LEU A 133 -5.74 -0.93 3.38
CA LEU A 133 -6.51 -1.65 2.37
C LEU A 133 -6.96 -0.76 1.21
N THR A 134 -7.10 0.56 1.42
CA THR A 134 -7.40 1.51 0.34
C THR A 134 -6.25 1.56 -0.65
N SER A 135 -5.01 1.68 -0.16
CA SER A 135 -3.83 1.62 -1.01
C SER A 135 -2.57 1.31 -0.20
N PRO A 136 -2.07 0.05 -0.23
CA PRO A 136 -0.89 -0.33 0.52
C PRO A 136 0.35 0.48 0.16
N ARG A 137 0.52 0.79 -1.13
CA ARG A 137 1.66 1.57 -1.64
C ARG A 137 1.63 3.03 -1.19
N LYS A 138 0.45 3.63 -1.02
CA LYS A 138 0.32 5.00 -0.49
C LYS A 138 0.52 5.02 1.03
N PHE A 139 0.02 4.02 1.74
CA PHE A 139 0.14 3.93 3.19
C PHE A 139 1.58 3.67 3.65
N ALA A 140 2.29 2.75 2.98
CA ALA A 140 3.71 2.49 3.24
C ALA A 140 4.47 2.45 1.91
N ASN A 141 5.04 3.60 1.53
CA ASN A 141 5.80 3.72 0.29
C ASN A 141 7.07 2.85 0.35
N GLY A 142 7.20 1.90 -0.57
CA GLY A 142 8.24 0.87 -0.55
C GLY A 142 7.83 -0.44 0.14
N THR A 143 6.53 -0.62 0.45
CA THR A 143 6.03 -1.92 0.91
C THR A 143 6.28 -3.03 -0.11
N LYS A 144 6.59 -4.24 0.39
CA LYS A 144 6.74 -5.46 -0.42
C LYS A 144 5.40 -6.05 -0.87
N MET A 145 4.28 -5.59 -0.32
CA MET A 145 2.95 -6.07 -0.71
C MET A 145 2.53 -5.46 -2.06
N THR A 146 2.40 -6.30 -3.09
CA THR A 146 2.08 -5.89 -4.48
C THR A 146 0.59 -5.77 -4.76
N PHE A 147 -0.22 -5.51 -3.73
CA PHE A 147 -1.67 -5.39 -3.88
C PHE A 147 -2.07 -3.94 -4.21
N ALA A 148 -3.00 -3.76 -5.15
CA ALA A 148 -3.42 -2.44 -5.60
C ALA A 148 -4.24 -1.68 -4.54
N GLY A 149 -5.03 -2.41 -3.73
CA GLY A 149 -6.00 -1.87 -2.79
C GLY A 149 -7.43 -2.29 -3.14
N LEU A 150 -8.37 -1.95 -2.26
CA LEU A 150 -9.80 -2.13 -2.41
C LEU A 150 -10.45 -0.74 -2.54
N SER A 151 -11.06 -0.44 -3.69
CA SER A 151 -11.71 0.85 -3.95
C SER A 151 -13.02 1.02 -3.17
N SER A 152 -13.84 -0.03 -3.10
CA SER A 152 -15.11 -0.02 -2.37
C SER A 152 -14.90 0.09 -0.85
N ALA A 153 -15.51 1.12 -0.25
CA ALA A 153 -15.50 1.31 1.20
C ALA A 153 -16.28 0.19 1.94
N GLU A 154 -17.33 -0.33 1.31
CA GLU A 154 -18.10 -1.46 1.85
C GLU A 154 -17.28 -2.75 1.86
N ASP A 155 -16.55 -3.06 0.78
CA ASP A 155 -15.66 -4.22 0.74
C ASP A 155 -14.59 -4.13 1.83
N ARG A 156 -14.03 -2.93 2.05
CA ARG A 156 -13.08 -2.68 3.13
C ARG A 156 -13.73 -2.89 4.51
N ALA A 157 -14.91 -2.35 4.76
CA ALA A 157 -15.62 -2.53 6.02
C ALA A 157 -15.89 -4.02 6.31
N ASN A 158 -16.38 -4.74 5.31
CA ASN A 158 -16.69 -6.16 5.38
C ASN A 158 -15.45 -7.00 5.69
N VAL A 159 -14.34 -6.80 4.97
CA VAL A 159 -13.11 -7.59 5.22
C VAL A 159 -12.45 -7.21 6.54
N ILE A 160 -12.51 -5.93 6.96
CA ILE A 160 -12.00 -5.50 8.28
C ILE A 160 -12.78 -6.16 9.40
N LEU A 161 -14.11 -6.22 9.30
CA LEU A 161 -14.94 -6.93 10.26
C LEU A 161 -14.59 -8.43 10.30
N TYR A 162 -14.44 -9.06 9.13
CA TYR A 162 -14.02 -10.45 9.03
C TYR A 162 -12.66 -10.70 9.70
N LEU A 163 -11.64 -9.88 9.41
CA LEU A 163 -10.32 -9.95 10.05
C LEU A 163 -10.41 -9.77 11.57
N ASN A 164 -11.25 -8.85 12.05
CA ASN A 164 -11.44 -8.64 13.47
C ASN A 164 -12.00 -9.91 14.15
N GLN A 165 -12.94 -10.60 13.51
CA GLN A 165 -13.50 -11.86 14.01
C GLN A 165 -12.50 -13.02 13.99
N GLN A 166 -11.41 -12.92 13.20
CA GLN A 166 -10.34 -13.91 13.21
C GLN A 166 -9.36 -13.64 14.37
N GLY A 167 -9.82 -13.90 15.59
CA GLY A 167 -8.98 -13.93 16.80
C GLY A 167 -8.69 -12.59 17.47
N SER A 168 -9.03 -11.45 16.86
CA SER A 168 -8.73 -10.12 17.41
C SER A 168 -9.83 -9.60 18.34
N ASN A 169 -11.09 -9.76 17.92
CA ASN A 169 -12.30 -9.42 18.66
C ASN A 169 -12.27 -8.02 19.32
N LEU A 170 -11.70 -7.03 18.63
CA LEU A 170 -11.73 -5.65 19.10
C LEU A 170 -13.16 -5.12 19.15
N PRO A 171 -13.51 -4.29 20.15
CA PRO A 171 -14.80 -3.64 20.20
C PRO A 171 -14.95 -2.73 18.98
N LEU A 172 -16.07 -2.87 18.28
CA LEU A 172 -16.37 -2.01 17.13
C LEU A 172 -16.54 -0.55 17.60
N PRO A 173 -16.00 0.42 16.85
CA PRO A 173 -16.16 1.82 17.20
C PRO A 173 -17.64 2.21 17.12
N ALA A 174 -18.08 3.08 18.02
CA ALA A 174 -19.38 3.71 17.87
C ALA A 174 -19.41 4.49 16.55
N ALA A 175 -20.52 4.42 15.81
CA ALA A 175 -20.70 5.25 14.64
C ALA A 175 -20.45 6.72 15.04
N PRO A 176 -19.59 7.45 14.33
CA PRO A 176 -19.32 8.84 14.68
C PRO A 176 -20.63 9.62 14.66
N ALA A 177 -20.87 10.41 15.71
CA ALA A 177 -22.00 11.33 15.74
C ALA A 177 -21.98 12.17 14.45
N ALA A 178 -23.12 12.29 13.78
CA ALA A 178 -23.25 12.99 12.51
C ALA A 178 -22.59 14.39 12.60
N GLY A 179 -21.45 14.56 11.93
CA GLY A 179 -20.66 15.79 11.94
C GLY A 179 -19.21 15.67 12.41
N ALA A 180 -18.76 14.52 12.92
CA ALA A 180 -17.34 14.29 13.17
C ALA A 180 -16.62 13.93 11.86
N GLU A 181 -16.05 14.94 11.21
CA GLU A 181 -15.11 14.74 10.12
C GLU A 181 -13.97 13.81 10.59
N ALA A 182 -13.60 12.84 9.75
CA ALA A 182 -12.44 12.00 9.99
C ALA A 182 -11.24 12.91 10.21
N LYS A 183 -10.70 12.93 11.43
CA LYS A 183 -9.44 13.63 11.71
C LYS A 183 -8.43 13.07 10.71
N PRO A 184 -7.80 13.91 9.87
CA PRO A 184 -6.76 13.45 8.98
C PRO A 184 -5.75 12.65 9.80
N ALA A 185 -5.48 11.41 9.39
CA ALA A 185 -4.31 10.72 9.87
C ALA A 185 -3.12 11.61 9.52
N ASP A 186 -2.47 12.18 10.53
CA ASP A 186 -1.35 13.09 10.38
C ASP A 186 -0.29 12.47 9.46
N PRO A 187 -0.02 13.04 8.27
CA PRO A 187 1.13 12.64 7.48
C PRO A 187 2.34 13.41 8.01
N ALA A 188 2.77 13.07 9.22
CA ALA A 188 4.07 13.46 9.76
C ALA A 188 4.79 12.15 10.13
N ALA A 189 5.81 11.69 9.41
CA ALA A 189 6.93 12.48 8.93
C ALA A 189 7.44 12.00 7.56
N ALA A 190 7.29 12.86 6.56
CA ALA A 190 8.17 12.90 5.39
C ALA A 190 8.69 14.33 5.25
N LYS A 191 9.78 14.63 5.96
CA LYS A 191 10.73 15.68 5.60
C LYS A 191 12.11 15.28 6.09
N VAL A 192 12.90 14.69 5.21
CA VAL A 192 14.33 15.01 5.11
C VAL A 192 14.75 14.79 3.65
N GLU A 193 14.64 15.83 2.83
CA GLU A 193 15.55 16.02 1.71
C GLU A 193 16.08 17.45 1.86
N GLY A 194 17.37 17.54 2.20
CA GLY A 194 18.02 18.78 2.57
C GLY A 194 19.48 18.49 2.88
N ASP A 195 20.28 18.54 1.81
CA ASP A 195 21.73 18.67 1.78
C ASP A 195 22.36 19.24 3.07
N VAL A 196 23.17 18.44 3.74
CA VAL A 196 24.27 18.92 4.61
C VAL A 196 25.50 18.07 4.33
N ARG A 197 26.11 18.28 3.16
CA ARG A 197 27.56 18.13 3.03
C ARG A 197 28.20 19.49 3.25
N SER A 198 28.19 19.93 4.51
CA SER A 198 29.15 20.90 5.04
C SER A 198 28.88 21.02 6.53
N GLU A 199 29.70 20.34 7.34
CA GLU A 199 30.10 20.66 8.71
C GLU A 199 30.77 19.41 9.31
N THR A 200 31.92 19.04 8.77
CA THR A 200 32.91 18.27 9.53
C THR A 200 33.65 19.25 10.42
N GLY A 201 33.19 19.39 11.66
CA GLY A 201 33.83 20.16 12.72
C GLY A 201 33.59 19.46 14.05
N ASP A 202 34.60 18.70 14.48
CA ASP A 202 34.93 18.37 15.87
C ASP A 202 33.82 17.81 16.77
N ILE A 203 33.67 16.48 16.78
CA ILE A 203 33.19 15.76 17.96
C ILE A 203 34.27 14.80 18.47
N ALA A 204 34.85 15.15 19.62
CA ALA A 204 35.78 14.33 20.35
C ALA A 204 35.08 13.06 20.86
N ASN A 205 35.66 11.91 20.56
CA ASN A 205 35.28 10.61 21.10
C ASN A 205 35.75 10.49 22.57
N THR A 206 34.88 10.79 23.54
CA THR A 206 35.16 10.58 24.97
C THR A 206 34.52 9.30 25.52
N GLY A 207 34.40 8.25 24.71
CA GLY A 207 34.01 6.92 25.17
C GLY A 207 35.23 6.11 25.58
N THR A 208 35.38 5.81 26.88
CA THR A 208 36.35 4.83 27.39
C THR A 208 36.05 3.44 26.81
N PRO A 209 36.96 2.79 26.07
CA PRO A 209 36.75 1.44 25.58
C PRO A 209 36.97 0.40 26.70
N ALA A 210 36.10 -0.61 26.75
CA ALA A 210 36.21 -1.76 27.63
C ALA A 210 37.47 -2.61 27.31
N SER A 211 38.11 -3.15 28.35
CA SER A 211 39.35 -3.94 28.26
C SER A 211 39.13 -5.27 27.54
N GLY A 212 39.85 -5.52 26.44
CA GLY A 212 39.95 -6.87 25.87
C GLY A 212 40.07 -7.05 24.34
N ALA A 213 40.60 -6.08 23.58
CA ALA A 213 40.90 -6.27 22.16
C ALA A 213 42.32 -5.76 21.83
N PRO A 214 43.07 -6.45 20.94
CA PRO A 214 44.50 -6.21 20.70
C PRO A 214 44.75 -4.81 20.14
N SER A 215 45.73 -4.11 20.72
CA SER A 215 46.11 -2.76 20.31
C SER A 215 46.66 -2.75 18.89
N VAL A 216 46.10 -1.87 18.07
CA VAL A 216 46.65 -1.43 16.79
C VAL A 216 47.55 -0.23 17.06
N ASP A 217 48.72 -0.47 17.66
CA ASP A 217 49.74 0.57 17.81
C ASP A 217 50.56 0.68 16.51
N PRO A 218 50.56 1.83 15.81
CA PRO A 218 51.31 2.00 14.56
C PRO A 218 52.82 2.24 14.76
N ALA A 219 53.36 1.99 15.96
CA ALA A 219 54.78 2.21 16.28
C ALA A 219 55.63 0.92 16.33
N ALA A 220 55.09 -0.25 15.98
CA ALA A 220 55.83 -1.51 15.92
C ALA A 220 56.25 -1.93 14.49
N ALA A 221 56.41 -0.97 13.59
CA ALA A 221 56.81 -1.22 12.19
C ALA A 221 58.12 -0.52 11.82
N ILE A 222 59.20 -0.73 12.59
CA ILE A 222 60.61 -0.56 12.17
C ILE A 222 61.56 -1.08 13.26
N GLU A 223 61.58 -2.39 13.52
CA GLU A 223 62.80 -3.05 14.03
C GLU A 223 62.68 -4.56 13.75
N GLY A 224 63.17 -4.95 12.58
CA GLY A 224 63.11 -6.33 12.09
C GLY A 224 63.89 -6.51 10.80
N ALA A 225 65.00 -5.78 10.63
CA ALA A 225 65.94 -6.01 9.55
C ALA A 225 67.22 -6.64 10.11
N LYS A 226 67.50 -7.86 9.66
CA LYS A 226 68.82 -8.50 9.61
C LYS A 226 69.48 -8.88 10.94
N ALA A 227 69.25 -10.13 11.36
CA ALA A 227 70.31 -11.01 11.88
C ALA A 227 69.83 -12.46 11.81
N GLY A 228 70.43 -13.31 10.95
CA GLY A 228 70.21 -14.75 11.05
C GLY A 228 70.31 -15.60 9.79
N LYS A 229 71.48 -15.57 9.13
CA LYS A 229 72.04 -16.60 8.23
C LYS A 229 71.56 -16.69 6.78
#